data_AF-A0A1H8QTE6-F1
#
_entry.id   AF-A0A1H8QTE6-F1
#
_cell.length_a   1.000
_cell.length_b   1.000
_cell.length_c   1.000
_cell.angle_alpha   90.00
_cell.angle_beta   90.00
_cell.angle_gamma   90.00
#
_symmetry.space_group_name_H-M   'P 1'
#
loop_
_entity.id
_entity.type
_entity.pdbx_description
1 polymer ?
#
loop_
_entity_poly.entity_id
_entity_poly.type
_entity_poly.pdbx_seq_one_letter_code
_entity_poly.pdbx_strand_id
1 'polypeptide(L)'
;MLEISNWKVAQVVLMARELERAEAELRAFIDNLNEDEQASLVAVMWIGRESFTADDLEEAIETARAEATTPTADYLIGTPHLSDHLENGMDELGISLSDEEDDLVRGG
;
A
#
# COMPACT_ATOMS: atom_id res chain seq x y z
N MET A 1 10.58 -5.07 -9.24
CA MET A 1 9.64 -6.09 -8.67
C MET A 1 9.23 -5.62 -7.28
N LEU A 2 7.96 -5.74 -6.88
CA LEU A 2 7.50 -5.31 -5.56
C LEU A 2 8.26 -6.03 -4.44
N GLU A 3 8.63 -5.28 -3.41
CA GLU A 3 9.29 -5.82 -2.21
C GLU A 3 8.27 -6.08 -1.08
N ILE A 4 6.99 -5.95 -1.39
CA ILE A 4 5.84 -6.29 -0.55
C ILE A 4 4.97 -7.32 -1.26
N SER A 5 4.45 -8.30 -0.51
CA SER A 5 3.52 -9.29 -1.06
C SER A 5 2.13 -8.70 -1.31
N ASN A 6 1.45 -9.15 -2.36
CA ASN A 6 0.06 -8.77 -2.67
C ASN A 6 -0.88 -8.88 -1.47
N TRP A 7 -0.78 -9.97 -0.69
CA TRP A 7 -1.60 -10.18 0.50
C TRP A 7 -1.49 -9.04 1.52
N LYS A 8 -0.28 -8.54 1.75
CA LYS A 8 -0.06 -7.40 2.66
C LYS A 8 -0.68 -6.12 2.10
N VAL A 9 -0.64 -5.92 0.78
CA VAL A 9 -1.29 -4.77 0.13
C VAL A 9 -2.81 -4.88 0.25
N ALA A 10 -3.40 -6.05 -0.04
CA ALA A 10 -4.83 -6.32 0.13
C ALA A 10 -5.30 -6.10 1.58
N GLN A 11 -4.50 -6.55 2.56
CA GLN A 11 -4.78 -6.32 3.97
C GLN A 11 -4.80 -4.82 4.33
N VAL A 12 -3.87 -4.03 3.78
CA VAL A 12 -3.87 -2.56 3.95
C VAL A 12 -5.09 -1.93 3.28
N VAL A 13 -5.45 -2.35 2.07
CA VAL A 13 -6.66 -1.87 1.36
C VAL A 13 -7.91 -2.12 2.20
N LEU A 14 -8.07 -3.35 2.74
CA LEU A 14 -9.20 -3.72 3.58
C LEU A 14 -9.31 -2.82 4.83
N MET A 15 -8.21 -2.67 5.57
CA MET A 15 -8.19 -1.82 6.77
C MET A 15 -8.39 -0.33 6.43
N ALA A 16 -7.87 0.13 5.28
CA ALA A 16 -8.02 1.50 4.82
C ALA A 16 -9.48 1.87 4.45
N ARG A 17 -10.29 0.89 4.02
CA ARG A 17 -11.73 1.10 3.76
C ARG A 17 -12.54 1.35 5.04
N GLU A 18 -12.07 0.82 6.17
CA GLU A 18 -12.71 0.97 7.49
C GLU A 18 -11.87 1.80 8.47
N LEU A 19 -11.14 2.81 7.98
CA LEU A 19 -10.20 3.63 8.78
C LEU A 19 -10.78 4.09 10.12
N GLU A 20 -12.04 4.55 10.15
CA GLU A 20 -12.68 5.00 11.41
C GLU A 20 -12.64 3.97 12.53
N ARG A 21 -12.61 2.68 12.19
CA ARG A 21 -12.59 1.55 13.14
C ARG A 21 -11.22 0.88 13.22
N ALA A 22 -10.49 0.85 12.11
CA ALA A 22 -9.27 0.06 11.95
C ALA A 22 -7.98 0.90 12.00
N GLU A 23 -8.03 2.22 12.23
CA GLU A 23 -6.83 3.08 12.19
C GLU A 23 -5.67 2.56 13.05
N ALA A 24 -5.95 2.16 14.30
CA ALA A 24 -4.91 1.68 15.21
C ALA A 24 -4.27 0.37 14.73
N GLU A 25 -5.08 -0.53 14.16
CA GLU A 25 -4.62 -1.81 13.61
C GLU A 25 -3.83 -1.60 12.31
N LEU A 26 -4.33 -0.73 11.42
CA LEU A 26 -3.64 -0.35 10.19
C LEU A 26 -2.28 0.26 10.46
N ARG A 27 -2.22 1.18 11.42
CA ARG A 27 -0.97 1.81 11.86
C ARG A 27 0.02 0.76 12.35
N ALA A 28 -0.40 -0.09 13.29
CA ALA A 28 0.45 -1.14 13.83
C ALA A 28 0.92 -2.13 12.74
N PHE A 29 0.06 -2.42 11.77
CA PHE A 29 0.41 -3.28 10.63
C PHE A 29 1.49 -2.63 9.75
N ILE A 30 1.32 -1.37 9.35
CA ILE A 30 2.30 -0.63 8.54
C ILE A 30 3.63 -0.49 9.31
N ASP A 31 3.60 -0.15 10.59
CA ASP A 31 4.80 0.01 11.42
C ASP A 31 5.59 -1.31 11.58
N ASN A 32 4.93 -2.46 11.40
CA ASN A 32 5.55 -3.78 11.45
C ASN A 32 6.08 -4.27 10.09
N LEU A 33 5.81 -3.54 9.00
CA LEU A 33 6.45 -3.77 7.71
C LEU A 33 7.92 -3.35 7.79
N ASN A 34 8.80 -4.07 7.08
CA ASN A 34 10.19 -3.62 6.95
C ASN A 34 10.29 -2.39 6.01
N GLU A 35 11.43 -1.71 6.00
CA GLU A 35 11.63 -0.47 5.22
C GLU A 35 11.39 -0.65 3.72
N ASP A 36 11.77 -1.81 3.16
CA ASP A 36 11.58 -2.14 1.74
C ASP A 36 10.08 -2.31 1.41
N GLU A 37 9.35 -3.00 2.29
CA GLU A 37 7.91 -3.20 2.20
C GLU A 37 7.14 -1.87 2.31
N GLN A 38 7.55 -1.01 3.24
CA GLN A 38 6.97 0.32 3.42
C GLN A 38 7.19 1.19 2.17
N ALA A 39 8.41 1.21 1.62
CA ALA A 39 8.71 1.95 0.40
C ALA A 39 7.93 1.42 -0.80
N SER A 40 7.82 0.10 -0.95
CA SER A 40 7.00 -0.51 -1.99
C SER A 40 5.53 -0.14 -1.86
N LEU A 41 4.98 -0.13 -0.64
CA LEU A 41 3.59 0.27 -0.40
C LEU A 41 3.33 1.74 -0.77
N VAL A 42 4.26 2.64 -0.44
CA VAL A 42 4.20 4.05 -0.84
C VAL A 42 4.28 4.21 -2.36
N ALA A 43 5.18 3.47 -3.03
CA ALA A 43 5.32 3.50 -4.47
C ALA A 43 4.03 3.04 -5.19
N VAL A 44 3.40 1.96 -4.71
CA VAL A 44 2.09 1.50 -5.23
C VAL A 44 1.03 2.60 -5.09
N MET A 45 0.94 3.24 -3.92
CA MET A 45 0.01 4.35 -3.70
C MET A 45 0.29 5.53 -4.65
N TRP A 46 1.57 5.85 -4.90
CA TRP A 46 1.95 6.90 -5.84
C TRP A 46 1.58 6.59 -7.29
N ILE A 47 1.72 5.33 -7.71
CA ILE A 47 1.30 4.88 -9.05
C ILE A 47 -0.21 5.00 -9.21
N GLY A 48 -1.00 4.52 -8.23
CA GLY A 48 -2.45 4.58 -8.33
C GLY A 48 -3.08 5.97 -8.13
N ARG A 49 -2.28 6.99 -7.82
CA ARG A 49 -2.65 8.42 -7.92
C ARG A 49 -1.97 9.15 -9.07
N GLU A 50 -1.36 8.40 -10.00
CA GLU A 50 -0.71 8.89 -11.22
C GLU A 50 0.47 9.84 -10.97
N SER A 51 1.16 9.71 -9.82
CA SER A 51 2.41 10.45 -9.55
C SER A 51 3.63 9.79 -10.22
N PHE A 52 3.56 8.47 -10.40
CA PHE A 52 4.50 7.65 -11.15
C PHE A 52 3.70 6.72 -12.06
N THR A 53 4.34 6.14 -13.07
CA THR A 53 3.73 5.09 -13.89
C THR A 53 4.22 3.69 -13.46
N ALA A 54 3.59 2.64 -13.95
CA ALA A 54 4.07 1.27 -13.72
C ALA A 54 5.51 1.05 -14.21
N ASP A 55 5.91 1.69 -15.32
CA ASP A 55 7.26 1.59 -15.87
C ASP A 55 8.31 2.25 -14.95
N ASP A 56 7.88 3.20 -14.10
CA ASP A 56 8.73 3.93 -13.16
C ASP A 56 8.74 3.30 -11.75
N LEU A 57 8.23 2.06 -11.58
CA LEU A 57 8.08 1.44 -10.26
C LEU A 57 9.38 1.42 -9.44
N GLU A 58 10.51 1.09 -10.07
CA GLU A 58 11.80 1.03 -9.36
C GLU A 58 12.24 2.42 -8.88
N GLU A 59 12.07 3.45 -9.71
CA GLU A 59 12.35 4.83 -9.35
C GLU A 59 11.42 5.32 -8.24
N ALA A 60 10.13 4.94 -8.29
CA ALA A 60 9.16 5.27 -7.25
C ALA A 60 9.55 4.66 -5.90
N ILE A 61 10.02 3.40 -5.88
CA ILE A 61 10.50 2.73 -4.66
C ILE A 61 11.76 3.42 -4.12
N GLU A 62 12.75 3.70 -4.97
CA GLU A 62 13.97 4.41 -4.55
C GLU A 62 13.65 5.80 -4.00
N THR A 63 12.73 6.52 -4.65
CA THR A 63 12.25 7.82 -4.18
C THR A 63 11.55 7.71 -2.84
N ALA A 64 10.66 6.72 -2.66
CA ALA A 64 9.96 6.49 -1.40
C ALA A 64 10.94 6.20 -0.24
N ARG A 65 11.99 5.41 -0.49
CA ARG A 65 13.07 5.15 0.48
C ARG A 65 13.81 6.44 0.85
N ALA A 66 14.17 7.25 -0.15
CA ALA A 66 14.93 8.48 0.06
C ALA A 66 14.11 9.55 0.81
N GLU A 67 12.79 9.59 0.58
CA GLU A 67 11.89 10.59 1.15
C GLU A 67 11.23 10.17 2.49
N ALA A 68 11.52 8.96 3.00
CA ALA A 68 10.98 8.38 4.23
C ALA A 68 11.44 9.10 5.53
N THR A 69 11.13 10.40 5.62
CA THR A 69 11.49 11.31 6.72
C THR A 69 10.38 11.43 7.77
N THR A 70 9.17 10.99 7.42
CA THR A 70 7.99 10.92 8.29
C THR A 70 7.62 9.43 8.44
N PRO A 71 7.09 8.98 9.60
CA PRO A 71 6.63 7.60 9.73
C PRO A 71 5.66 7.23 8.61
N THR A 72 5.93 6.13 7.90
CA THR A 72 5.15 5.73 6.73
C THR A 72 3.67 5.55 7.06
N ALA A 73 3.35 5.03 8.25
CA ALA A 73 1.97 4.89 8.70
C ALA A 73 1.25 6.24 8.77
N ASP A 74 1.90 7.30 9.29
CA ASP A 74 1.31 8.65 9.35
C ASP A 74 1.05 9.20 7.95
N TYR A 75 2.00 9.00 7.04
CA TYR A 75 1.89 9.47 5.66
C TYR A 75 0.74 8.77 4.91
N LEU A 76 0.67 7.45 4.99
CA LEU A 76 -0.35 6.66 4.31
C LEU A 76 -1.73 6.88 4.93
N ILE A 77 -1.89 6.82 6.25
CA ILE A 77 -3.18 7.07 6.92
C ILE A 77 -3.69 8.49 6.65
N GLY A 78 -2.79 9.47 6.59
CA GLY A 78 -3.13 10.85 6.23
C GLY A 78 -3.49 11.05 4.76
N THR A 79 -3.28 10.05 3.90
CA THR A 79 -3.57 10.13 2.46
C THR A 79 -5.07 9.85 2.22
N PRO A 80 -5.83 10.83 1.70
CA PRO A 80 -7.23 10.60 1.30
C PRO A 80 -7.31 9.50 0.25
N HIS A 81 -8.37 8.70 0.30
CA HIS A 81 -8.61 7.62 -0.67
C HIS A 81 -7.46 6.60 -0.77
N LEU A 82 -6.75 6.34 0.33
CA LEU A 82 -5.63 5.39 0.36
C LEU A 82 -5.98 4.03 -0.24
N SER A 83 -7.15 3.47 0.10
CA SER A 83 -7.60 2.18 -0.46
C SER A 83 -7.64 2.25 -1.98
N ASP A 84 -8.30 3.26 -2.53
CA ASP A 84 -8.54 3.39 -3.97
C ASP A 84 -7.21 3.57 -4.72
N HIS A 85 -6.27 4.34 -4.15
CA HIS A 85 -4.94 4.51 -4.71
C HIS A 85 -4.12 3.22 -4.69
N LEU A 86 -4.20 2.41 -3.63
CA LEU A 86 -3.49 1.14 -3.58
C LEU A 86 -4.06 0.13 -4.59
N GLU A 87 -5.39 0.06 -4.71
CA GLU A 87 -6.05 -0.80 -5.70
C GLU A 87 -5.68 -0.41 -7.12
N ASN A 88 -5.82 0.88 -7.47
CA ASN A 88 -5.45 1.39 -8.78
C ASN A 88 -3.96 1.14 -9.09
N GLY A 89 -3.09 1.28 -8.09
CA GLY A 89 -1.66 1.04 -8.26
C GLY A 89 -1.33 -0.42 -8.55
N MET A 90 -2.01 -1.35 -7.88
CA MET A 90 -1.85 -2.78 -8.13
C MET A 90 -2.41 -3.17 -9.51
N ASP A 91 -3.56 -2.62 -9.90
CA ASP A 91 -4.15 -2.83 -11.23
C ASP A 91 -3.25 -2.32 -12.35
N GLU A 92 -2.66 -1.12 -12.20
CA GLU A 92 -1.71 -0.54 -13.17
C GLU A 92 -0.44 -1.40 -13.30
N LEU A 93 -0.01 -2.04 -12.20
CA LEU A 93 1.08 -3.02 -12.20
C LEU A 93 0.69 -4.39 -12.77
N GLY A 94 -0.57 -4.57 -13.19
CA GLY A 94 -1.09 -5.82 -13.72
C GLY A 94 -1.30 -6.90 -12.66
N ILE A 95 -1.45 -6.52 -11.40
CA ILE A 95 -1.61 -7.42 -10.26
C ILE A 95 -3.02 -7.24 -9.69
N SER A 96 -3.86 -8.27 -9.81
CA SER A 96 -5.17 -8.25 -9.15
C SER A 96 -5.02 -8.60 -7.67
N LEU A 97 -5.73 -7.86 -6.82
CA LEU A 97 -5.86 -8.17 -5.38
C LEU A 97 -7.09 -9.05 -5.06
N SER A 98 -7.92 -9.36 -6.07
CA SER A 98 -9.23 -9.97 -5.84
C SER A 98 -9.15 -11.36 -5.17
N ASP A 99 -8.14 -12.16 -5.53
CA ASP A 99 -7.93 -13.47 -4.92
C ASP A 99 -7.50 -13.34 -3.45
N GLU A 100 -6.61 -12.39 -3.13
CA GLU A 100 -6.16 -12.13 -1.77
C GLU A 100 -7.26 -11.54 -0.88
N GLU A 101 -8.09 -10.64 -1.42
CA GLU A 101 -9.27 -10.11 -0.71
C GLU A 101 -10.27 -11.22 -0.38
N ASP A 102 -10.55 -12.10 -1.35
CA ASP A 102 -11.44 -13.25 -1.17
C ASP A 102 -10.95 -14.17 -0.05
N ASP A 103 -9.65 -14.44 0.01
CA ASP A 103 -9.03 -15.26 1.06
C ASP A 103 -9.09 -14.59 2.43
N LEU A 104 -8.90 -13.27 2.50
CA LEU A 104 -9.03 -12.50 3.74
C LEU A 104 -10.46 -12.52 4.29
N VAL A 105 -11.46 -12.38 3.42
CA VAL A 105 -12.88 -12.42 3.81
C VAL A 105 -13.32 -13.83 4.23
N ARG A 106 -12.78 -14.88 3.60
CA ARG A 106 -13.11 -16.28 3.93
C ARG A 106 -12.36 -16.83 5.14
N GLY A 107 -11.18 -16.28 5.45
CA GLY A 107 -10.31 -16.72 6.53
C GLY A 107 -10.48 -16.00 7.87
N GLY A 108 -11.36 -14.99 7.93
CA GLY A 108 -11.69 -14.19 9.13
C GLY A 108 -12.61 -14.88 10.14
#